data_AF-A0A1Q7LQT3-F1
#
_entry.id   AF-A0A1Q7LQT3-F1
#
_cell.length_a   1.000
_cell.length_b   1.000
_cell.length_c   1.000
_cell.angle_alpha   90.00
_cell.angle_beta   90.00
_cell.angle_gamma   90.00
#
_symmetry.space_group_name_H-M   'P 1'
#
loop_
_entity.id
_entity.type
_entity.pdbx_description
1 polymer ?
#
loop_
_entity_poly.entity_id
_entity_poly.type
_entity_poly.pdbx_seq_one_letter_code
_entity_poly.pdbx_strand_id
1 'polypeptide(L)'
;MTKATAIEFAVKDEPWIKYKLEDGTLLFGRLIIPKIFRSNDYDFSGNPVYAWSSQNLFTTICPRALRGTPTVPVPTALDPRTMNTTAVDFERVGPERWNVYELSDGSVLRAKLEITGIMRTDKYGPDGDPLYIVNNQPIPRIKVAETLVKKQKTTKQQDSSPKSIYG
;
A
#
# COMPACT_ATOMS: atom_id res chain seq x y z
N MET A 1 8.31 6.62 -23.24
CA MET A 1 7.41 5.99 -22.25
C MET A 1 7.70 4.50 -22.22
N THR A 2 8.12 3.97 -21.09
CA THR A 2 8.31 2.53 -20.94
C THR A 2 6.97 1.81 -21.12
N LYS A 3 6.92 0.80 -21.98
CA LYS A 3 5.73 -0.05 -22.14
C LYS A 3 5.55 -0.91 -20.89
N ALA A 4 4.46 -0.71 -20.17
CA ALA A 4 4.02 -1.56 -19.08
C ALA A 4 2.72 -2.28 -19.47
N THR A 5 2.64 -3.57 -19.15
CA THR A 5 1.50 -4.43 -19.47
C THR A 5 0.79 -4.82 -18.19
N ALA A 6 -0.54 -4.67 -18.17
CA ALA A 6 -1.35 -5.18 -17.07
C ALA A 6 -1.29 -6.71 -17.06
N ILE A 7 -1.12 -7.30 -15.89
CA ILE A 7 -1.08 -8.76 -15.73
C ILE A 7 -2.17 -9.21 -14.79
N GLU A 8 -2.71 -10.39 -15.09
CA GLU A 8 -3.66 -11.09 -14.22
C GLU A 8 -2.99 -11.48 -12.89
N PHE A 9 -3.81 -11.58 -11.84
CA PHE A 9 -3.38 -12.02 -10.53
C PHE A 9 -4.52 -12.70 -9.78
N ALA A 10 -4.17 -13.56 -8.83
CA ALA A 10 -5.09 -14.16 -7.89
C ALA A 10 -4.87 -13.57 -6.49
N VAL A 11 -5.96 -13.19 -5.81
CA VAL A 11 -5.92 -12.75 -4.42
C VAL A 11 -5.86 -13.99 -3.53
N LYS A 12 -4.79 -14.12 -2.72
CA LYS A 12 -4.65 -15.20 -1.74
C LYS A 12 -5.03 -14.77 -0.34
N ASP A 13 -4.66 -13.55 0.02
CA ASP A 13 -5.03 -12.97 1.30
C ASP A 13 -5.24 -11.46 1.14
N GLU A 14 -6.28 -10.93 1.76
CA GLU A 14 -6.59 -9.50 1.78
C GLU A 14 -7.38 -9.15 3.05
N PRO A 15 -6.71 -9.20 4.21
CA PRO A 15 -7.39 -9.08 5.47
C PRO A 15 -7.75 -7.64 5.82
N TRP A 16 -8.79 -7.51 6.62
CA TRP A 16 -9.05 -6.29 7.37
C TRP A 16 -7.97 -6.09 8.44
N ILE A 17 -7.43 -4.87 8.49
CA ILE A 17 -6.54 -4.42 9.56
C ILE A 17 -7.39 -3.62 10.53
N LYS A 18 -7.21 -3.87 11.83
CA LYS A 18 -8.00 -3.24 12.87
C LYS A 18 -7.11 -2.34 13.74
N TYR A 19 -7.64 -1.18 14.08
CA TYR A 19 -7.05 -0.25 15.03
C TYR A 19 -8.09 0.10 16.09
N LYS A 20 -7.62 0.33 17.31
CA LYS A 20 -8.39 0.93 18.40
C LYS A 20 -7.91 2.36 18.54
N LEU A 21 -8.83 3.31 18.41
CA LEU A 21 -8.55 4.72 18.61
C LEU A 21 -8.64 5.06 20.10
N GLU A 22 -7.95 6.11 20.52
CA GLU A 22 -7.96 6.64 21.89
C GLU A 22 -9.39 6.93 22.37
N ASP A 23 -10.24 7.43 21.48
CA ASP A 23 -11.65 7.74 21.77
C ASP A 23 -12.56 6.50 21.89
N GLY A 24 -11.99 5.30 21.80
CA GLY A 24 -12.70 4.02 21.92
C GLY A 24 -13.28 3.49 20.60
N THR A 25 -13.16 4.24 19.51
CA THR A 25 -13.60 3.80 18.18
C THR A 25 -12.73 2.67 17.65
N LEU A 26 -13.36 1.70 16.99
CA LEU A 26 -12.65 0.68 16.22
C LEU A 26 -12.61 1.10 14.77
N LEU A 27 -11.41 1.29 14.23
CA LEU A 27 -11.18 1.56 12.81
C LEU A 27 -10.78 0.27 12.11
N PHE A 28 -11.40 -0.02 10.98
CA PHE A 28 -11.06 -1.13 10.10
C PHE A 28 -10.59 -0.56 8.77
N GLY A 29 -9.40 -0.96 8.34
CA GLY A 29 -8.79 -0.57 7.08
C GLY A 29 -8.54 -1.78 6.19
N ARG A 30 -8.71 -1.60 4.89
CA ARG A 30 -8.36 -2.61 3.88
C ARG A 30 -7.74 -1.92 2.67
N LEU A 31 -6.52 -2.34 2.33
CA LEU A 31 -5.87 -2.00 1.07
C LEU A 31 -6.35 -2.96 0.00
N ILE A 32 -6.71 -2.42 -1.15
CA ILE A 32 -7.15 -3.17 -2.34
C ILE A 32 -6.21 -2.79 -3.48
N ILE A 33 -5.66 -3.80 -4.16
CA ILE A 33 -4.86 -3.62 -5.37
C ILE A 33 -5.70 -4.09 -6.56
N PRO A 34 -6.38 -3.19 -7.30
CA PRO A 34 -7.24 -3.58 -8.40
C PRO A 34 -6.49 -3.84 -9.70
N LYS A 35 -5.24 -3.39 -9.82
CA LYS A 35 -4.47 -3.56 -11.06
C LYS A 35 -2.96 -3.60 -10.81
N ILE A 36 -2.29 -4.52 -11.48
CA ILE A 36 -0.83 -4.71 -11.42
C ILE A 36 -0.29 -4.66 -12.84
N PHE A 37 0.82 -3.95 -13.00
CA PHE A 37 1.52 -3.75 -14.26
C PHE A 37 2.96 -4.26 -14.14
N ARG A 38 3.43 -4.93 -15.18
CA ARG A 38 4.85 -5.27 -15.34
C ARG A 38 5.42 -4.51 -16.53
N SER A 39 6.56 -3.87 -16.31
CA SER A 39 7.35 -3.20 -17.32
C SER A 39 8.26 -4.16 -18.07
N ASN A 40 8.68 -3.79 -19.28
CA ASN A 40 9.78 -4.46 -19.98
C ASN A 40 11.17 -4.04 -19.46
N ASP A 41 11.23 -2.99 -18.63
CA ASP A 41 12.45 -2.51 -17.99
C ASP A 41 12.80 -3.36 -16.77
N TYR A 42 14.09 -3.36 -16.44
CA TYR A 42 14.67 -4.11 -15.35
C TYR A 42 15.42 -3.16 -14.41
N ASP A 43 15.34 -3.41 -13.11
CA ASP A 43 16.14 -2.71 -12.12
C ASP A 43 17.62 -3.12 -12.17
N PHE A 44 18.45 -2.47 -11.36
CA PHE A 44 19.89 -2.76 -11.28
C PHE A 44 20.19 -4.19 -10.78
N SER A 45 19.24 -4.84 -10.11
CA SER A 45 19.34 -6.22 -9.63
C SER A 45 18.89 -7.25 -10.67
N GLY A 46 18.46 -6.80 -11.86
CA GLY A 46 17.97 -7.68 -12.92
C GLY A 46 16.53 -8.16 -12.70
N ASN A 47 15.77 -7.52 -11.82
CA ASN A 47 14.34 -7.79 -11.65
C ASN A 47 13.50 -6.93 -12.61
N PRO A 48 12.39 -7.42 -13.17
CA PRO A 48 11.47 -6.57 -13.91
C PRO A 48 10.86 -5.51 -12.99
N VAL A 49 10.61 -4.32 -13.55
CA VAL A 49 9.96 -3.23 -12.81
C VAL A 49 8.45 -3.47 -12.78
N TYR A 50 7.85 -3.41 -11.58
CA TYR A 50 6.41 -3.53 -11.37
C TYR A 50 5.82 -2.21 -10.87
N ALA A 51 4.56 -1.97 -11.22
CA ALA A 51 3.75 -0.89 -10.70
C ALA A 51 2.33 -1.40 -10.43
N TRP A 52 1.58 -0.73 -9.56
CA TRP A 52 0.20 -1.08 -9.26
C TRP A 52 -0.62 0.16 -8.92
N SER A 53 -1.93 0.05 -9.04
CA SER A 53 -2.85 0.99 -8.42
C SER A 53 -3.29 0.47 -7.05
N SER A 54 -3.73 1.37 -6.18
CA SER A 54 -4.22 1.03 -4.84
C SER A 54 -5.44 1.85 -4.49
N GLN A 55 -6.38 1.25 -3.78
CA GLN A 55 -7.50 1.92 -3.12
C GLN A 55 -7.55 1.47 -1.67
N ASN A 56 -7.91 2.38 -0.76
CA ASN A 56 -8.10 2.05 0.64
C ASN A 56 -9.57 2.20 1.00
N LEU A 57 -10.08 1.21 1.72
CA LEU A 57 -11.41 1.23 2.31
C LEU A 57 -11.26 1.33 3.83
N PHE A 58 -11.92 2.32 4.41
CA PHE A 58 -11.98 2.52 5.86
C PHE A 58 -13.41 2.50 6.35
N THR A 59 -13.65 1.88 7.49
CA THR A 59 -14.94 1.87 8.19
C THR A 59 -14.71 1.90 9.69
N THR A 60 -15.67 2.40 10.44
CA THR A 60 -15.59 2.57 11.89
C THR A 60 -16.73 1.87 12.60
N ILE A 61 -16.47 1.51 13.85
CA ILE A 61 -17.51 1.24 14.83
C ILE A 61 -17.21 2.14 16.02
N CYS A 62 -17.95 3.25 16.14
CA CYS A 62 -17.76 4.18 17.25
C CYS A 62 -18.67 3.86 18.46
N PRO A 63 -18.25 4.19 19.69
CA PRO A 63 -19.11 4.19 20.86
C PRO A 63 -20.34 5.07 20.67
N ARG A 64 -21.50 4.64 21.20
CA ARG A 64 -22.77 5.39 21.10
C ARG A 64 -22.66 6.84 21.58
N ALA A 65 -21.84 7.10 22.60
CA ALA A 65 -21.63 8.45 23.14
C ALA A 65 -20.92 9.41 22.18
N LEU A 66 -20.20 8.90 21.17
CA LEU A 66 -19.54 9.70 20.13
C LEU A 66 -20.38 9.87 18.87
N ARG A 67 -21.58 9.28 18.81
CA ARG A 67 -22.45 9.44 17.64
C ARG A 67 -23.09 10.81 17.63
N GLY A 68 -23.19 11.38 16.44
CA GLY A 68 -23.79 12.69 16.19
C GLY A 68 -24.92 12.64 15.16
N THR A 69 -25.52 13.79 14.91
CA THR A 69 -26.48 13.98 13.83
C THR A 69 -25.74 13.93 12.49
N PRO A 70 -26.18 13.12 11.52
CA PRO A 70 -25.58 13.08 10.19
C PRO A 70 -25.41 14.47 9.57
N THR A 71 -24.24 14.73 9.01
CA THR A 71 -23.96 16.00 8.33
C THR A 71 -24.64 16.02 6.96
N VAL A 72 -25.40 17.09 6.69
CA VAL A 72 -26.10 17.30 5.41
C VAL A 72 -25.62 18.62 4.79
N PRO A 73 -25.17 18.64 3.52
CA PRO A 73 -25.00 17.47 2.64
C PRO A 73 -23.86 16.56 3.13
N VAL A 74 -23.89 15.28 2.73
CA VAL A 74 -22.80 14.34 3.04
C VAL A 74 -21.50 14.88 2.44
N PRO A 75 -20.44 15.06 3.23
CA PRO A 75 -19.16 15.54 2.71
C PRO A 75 -18.62 14.60 1.62
N THR A 76 -18.37 15.13 0.42
CA THR A 76 -17.79 14.37 -0.69
C THR A 76 -16.26 14.25 -0.60
N ALA A 77 -15.63 15.12 0.18
CA ALA A 77 -14.21 15.11 0.49
C ALA A 77 -13.99 15.57 1.93
N LEU A 78 -12.98 14.99 2.58
CA LEU A 78 -12.54 15.40 3.91
C LEU A 78 -11.22 16.16 3.80
N ASP A 79 -11.29 17.49 3.67
CA ASP A 79 -10.13 18.38 3.67
C ASP A 79 -9.91 18.95 5.08
N PRO A 80 -8.78 18.64 5.75
CA PRO A 80 -8.51 19.11 7.10
C PRO A 80 -8.37 20.65 7.19
N ARG A 81 -8.24 21.36 6.06
CA ARG A 81 -8.17 22.82 6.01
C ARG A 81 -9.54 23.52 6.10
N THR A 82 -10.62 22.77 5.89
CA THR A 82 -11.99 23.32 5.80
C THR A 82 -12.92 22.85 6.91
N MET A 83 -12.42 22.03 7.85
CA MET A 83 -13.19 21.51 8.97
C MET A 83 -12.36 21.45 10.24
N ASN A 84 -13.04 21.44 11.39
CA ASN A 84 -12.36 21.22 12.65
C ASN A 84 -11.93 19.77 12.74
N THR A 85 -10.67 19.56 13.11
CA THR A 85 -10.08 18.25 13.26
C THR A 85 -9.38 18.11 14.60
N THR A 86 -9.38 16.90 15.14
CA THR A 86 -8.66 16.55 16.36
C THR A 86 -7.83 15.32 16.03
N ALA A 87 -6.51 15.39 16.25
CA ALA A 87 -5.65 14.21 16.15
C ALA A 87 -6.08 13.19 17.21
N VAL A 88 -6.12 11.92 16.83
CA VAL A 88 -6.51 10.82 17.72
C VAL A 88 -5.42 9.77 17.67
N ASP A 89 -4.88 9.44 18.84
CA ASP A 89 -3.91 8.35 18.94
C ASP A 89 -4.59 7.01 18.69
N PHE A 90 -3.80 6.02 18.29
CA PHE A 90 -4.32 4.73 17.91
C PHE A 90 -3.33 3.61 18.16
N GLU A 91 -3.87 2.43 18.42
CA GLU A 91 -3.12 1.20 18.60
C GLU A 91 -3.62 0.14 17.64
N ARG A 92 -2.68 -0.60 17.04
CA ARG A 92 -3.01 -1.71 16.15
C ARG A 92 -3.55 -2.89 16.94
N VAL A 93 -4.67 -3.45 16.49
CA VAL A 93 -5.31 -4.61 17.13
C VAL A 93 -4.98 -5.87 16.34
N GLY A 94 -4.24 -6.78 16.97
CA GLY A 94 -3.90 -8.08 16.40
C GLY A 94 -2.60 -8.10 15.60
N PRO A 95 -2.24 -9.27 15.05
CA PRO A 95 -0.93 -9.50 14.44
C PRO A 95 -0.77 -8.78 13.11
N GLU A 96 0.47 -8.51 12.71
CA GLU A 96 0.77 -7.96 11.39
C GLU A 96 0.36 -8.95 10.30
N ARG A 97 -0.36 -8.46 9.29
CA ARG A 97 -0.79 -9.26 8.15
C ARG A 97 -0.56 -8.50 6.86
N TRP A 98 -0.28 -9.28 5.82
CA TRP A 98 0.00 -8.79 4.48
C TRP A 98 -1.14 -9.22 3.55
N ASN A 99 -1.51 -8.35 2.64
CA ASN A 99 -2.20 -8.78 1.43
C ASN A 99 -1.21 -9.59 0.59
N VAL A 100 -1.69 -10.66 -0.03
CA VAL A 100 -0.88 -11.55 -0.86
C VAL A 100 -1.57 -11.75 -2.19
N TYR A 101 -0.88 -11.38 -3.26
CA TYR A 101 -1.32 -11.50 -4.64
C TYR A 101 -0.33 -12.38 -5.40
N GLU A 102 -0.81 -13.47 -5.97
CA GLU A 102 -0.04 -14.31 -6.89
C GLU A 102 -0.23 -13.79 -8.31
N LEU A 103 0.86 -13.42 -8.98
CA LEU A 103 0.82 -12.85 -10.32
C LEU A 103 0.88 -13.97 -11.35
N SER A 104 0.27 -13.75 -12.52
CA SER A 104 0.24 -14.75 -13.60
C SER A 104 1.60 -15.11 -14.17
N ASP A 105 2.63 -14.30 -13.89
CA ASP A 105 4.02 -14.58 -14.28
C ASP A 105 4.82 -15.39 -13.24
N GLY A 106 4.17 -15.85 -12.17
CA GLY A 106 4.76 -16.64 -11.09
C GLY A 106 5.37 -15.80 -9.96
N SER A 107 5.40 -14.48 -10.08
CA SER A 107 5.84 -13.59 -9.00
C SER A 107 4.76 -13.44 -7.93
N VAL A 108 5.15 -12.99 -6.74
CA VAL A 108 4.22 -12.75 -5.63
C VAL A 108 4.38 -11.32 -5.12
N LEU A 109 3.31 -10.53 -5.21
CA LEU A 109 3.22 -9.21 -4.59
C LEU A 109 2.62 -9.36 -3.19
N ARG A 110 3.34 -8.85 -2.20
CA ARG A 110 2.81 -8.64 -0.85
C ARG A 110 2.69 -7.14 -0.61
N ALA A 111 1.61 -6.71 -0.02
CA ALA A 111 1.45 -5.31 0.39
C ALA A 111 0.75 -5.24 1.74
N LYS A 112 1.14 -4.30 2.59
CA LYS A 112 0.39 -3.95 3.80
C LYS A 112 0.08 -2.46 3.82
N LEU A 113 -0.95 -2.09 4.57
CA LEU A 113 -1.33 -0.70 4.77
C LEU A 113 -0.86 -0.24 6.14
N GLU A 114 0.00 0.78 6.16
CA GLU A 114 0.47 1.41 7.38
C GLU A 114 -0.30 2.70 7.63
N ILE A 115 -0.84 2.87 8.84
CA ILE A 115 -1.52 4.11 9.23
C ILE A 115 -0.50 5.03 9.91
N THR A 116 -0.40 6.26 9.44
CA THR A 116 0.57 7.23 9.93
C THR A 116 -0.05 8.34 10.77
N GLY A 117 -1.38 8.50 10.72
CA GLY A 117 -2.09 9.48 11.49
C GLY A 117 -3.60 9.38 11.31
N ILE A 118 -4.35 9.70 12.35
CA ILE A 118 -5.80 9.72 12.32
C ILE A 118 -6.27 11.05 12.88
N MET A 119 -7.19 11.71 12.16
CA MET A 119 -7.84 12.92 12.62
C MET A 119 -9.35 12.70 12.61
N ARG A 120 -9.99 12.85 13.77
CA ARG A 120 -11.45 12.90 13.87
C ARG A 120 -11.92 14.28 13.43
N THR A 121 -12.99 14.33 12.64
CA THR A 121 -13.59 15.58 12.17
C THR A 121 -14.80 15.98 13.03
N ASP A 122 -15.30 17.19 12.85
CA ASP A 122 -16.59 17.64 13.39
C ASP A 122 -17.80 17.25 12.51
N LYS A 123 -17.60 16.36 11.53
CA LYS A 123 -18.63 15.85 10.61
C LYS A 123 -19.01 14.42 10.95
N TYR A 124 -20.23 14.06 10.61
CA TYR A 124 -20.83 12.75 10.91
C TYR A 124 -21.42 12.12 9.66
N GLY A 125 -21.20 10.81 9.52
CA GLY A 125 -21.76 10.00 8.46
C GLY A 125 -23.27 9.76 8.61
N PRO A 126 -23.91 9.12 7.61
CA PRO A 126 -25.34 8.79 7.64
C PRO A 126 -25.76 7.88 8.81
N ASP A 127 -24.83 7.06 9.31
CA ASP A 127 -24.99 6.19 10.47
C ASP A 127 -24.75 6.91 11.82
N GLY A 128 -24.41 8.19 11.77
CA GLY A 128 -24.09 9.02 12.92
C GLY A 128 -22.68 8.82 13.46
N ASP A 129 -21.86 7.95 12.84
CA ASP A 129 -20.46 7.79 13.23
C ASP A 129 -19.67 9.06 12.81
N PRO A 130 -18.71 9.53 13.63
CA PRO A 130 -17.85 10.64 13.24
C PRO A 130 -16.99 10.25 12.03
N LEU A 131 -16.77 11.20 11.12
CA LEU A 131 -15.91 10.98 9.97
C LEU A 131 -14.45 11.19 10.37
N TYR A 132 -13.57 10.31 9.89
CA TYR A 132 -12.14 10.34 10.16
C TYR A 132 -11.35 10.54 8.88
N ILE A 133 -10.31 11.38 8.97
CA ILE A 133 -9.27 11.48 7.96
C ILE A 133 -8.15 10.54 8.36
N VAL A 134 -7.83 9.58 7.50
CA VAL A 134 -6.85 8.53 7.77
C VAL A 134 -5.64 8.70 6.84
N ASN A 135 -4.54 9.19 7.42
CA ASN A 135 -3.26 9.25 6.74
C ASN A 135 -2.62 7.86 6.75
N ASN A 136 -2.14 7.42 5.59
CA ASN A 136 -1.67 6.06 5.40
C ASN A 136 -0.63 5.97 4.28
N GLN A 137 0.14 4.88 4.28
CA GLN A 137 1.05 4.52 3.20
C GLN A 137 1.02 3.02 2.94
N PRO A 138 0.93 2.57 1.68
CA PRO A 138 1.10 1.17 1.34
C PRO A 138 2.60 0.80 1.35
N ILE A 139 2.93 -0.31 2.00
CA ILE A 139 4.29 -0.88 2.02
C ILE A 139 4.30 -2.14 1.14
N PRO A 140 4.92 -2.09 -0.05
CA PRO A 140 4.98 -3.21 -0.98
C PRO A 140 6.23 -4.06 -0.79
N ARG A 141 6.13 -5.34 -1.14
CA ARG A 141 7.24 -6.27 -1.30
C ARG A 141 6.93 -7.24 -2.43
N ILE A 142 7.74 -7.23 -3.48
CA ILE A 142 7.61 -8.18 -4.58
C ILE A 142 8.69 -9.26 -4.49
N LYS A 143 8.26 -10.52 -4.59
CA LYS A 143 9.14 -11.66 -4.84
C LYS A 143 9.00 -12.03 -6.31
N VAL A 144 10.03 -11.72 -7.09
CA VAL A 144 10.07 -12.00 -8.53
C VAL A 144 10.33 -13.49 -8.78
N ALA A 145 9.66 -14.06 -9.77
CA ALA A 145 9.95 -15.43 -10.23
C ALA A 145 11.38 -15.53 -10.79
N GLU A 146 12.11 -16.58 -10.41
CA GLU A 146 13.52 -16.76 -10.81
C GLU A 146 13.73 -16.76 -12.33
N THR A 147 12.75 -17.28 -13.08
CA THR A 147 12.74 -17.31 -14.54
C THR A 147 12.71 -15.93 -15.19
N LEU A 148 12.30 -14.90 -14.45
CA LEU A 148 12.22 -13.53 -14.91
C LEU A 148 13.44 -12.71 -14.54
N VAL A 149 14.35 -13.21 -13.69
CA VAL A 149 15.55 -12.46 -13.31
C VAL A 149 16.58 -12.51 -14.44
N LYS A 150 16.92 -11.36 -15.01
CA LYS A 150 17.99 -11.28 -16.01
C LYS A 150 19.35 -11.45 -15.34
N LYS A 151 20.03 -12.54 -15.66
CA LYS A 151 21.43 -12.74 -15.27
C LYS A 151 22.30 -11.68 -15.96
N GLN A 152 23.04 -10.88 -15.20
CA GLN A 152 24.09 -10.04 -15.76
C GLN A 152 25.07 -10.94 -16.52
N LYS A 153 25.36 -10.60 -17.78
CA LYS A 153 26.52 -11.18 -18.46
C LYS A 153 27.74 -10.65 -17.73
N THR A 154 28.44 -11.50 -16.98
CA THR A 154 29.81 -11.22 -16.57
C THR A 154 30.62 -11.05 -17.85
N THR A 155 30.88 -9.81 -18.25
CA THR A 155 31.93 -9.53 -19.21
C THR A 155 33.21 -10.00 -18.54
N LYS A 156 33.73 -11.16 -18.96
CA LYS A 156 35.09 -11.56 -18.61
C LYS A 156 35.97 -10.41 -19.07
N GLN A 157 36.54 -9.64 -18.14
CA GLN A 157 37.64 -8.74 -18.44
C GLN A 157 38.68 -9.61 -19.13
N GLN A 158 38.83 -9.38 -20.42
CA GLN A 158 39.89 -10.01 -21.20
C GLN A 158 41.16 -9.40 -20.64
N ASP A 159 41.92 -10.19 -19.88
CA ASP A 159 43.25 -9.84 -19.39
C ASP A 159 44.11 -9.40 -20.59
N SER A 160 44.13 -8.10 -20.85
CA SER A 160 45.13 -7.51 -21.72
C SER A 160 46.37 -7.31 -20.85
N SER A 161 47.16 -8.37 -20.69
CA SER A 161 48.50 -8.26 -20.14
C SER A 161 49.26 -7.14 -20.87
N PRO A 162 49.82 -6.15 -20.17
CA PRO A 162 50.70 -5.19 -20.82
C PRO A 162 51.95 -5.95 -21.26
N LYS A 163 52.23 -5.96 -22.57
CA LYS A 163 53.56 -6.36 -23.05
C LYS A 163 54.57 -5.43 -22.41
N SER A 164 55.48 -6.01 -21.63
CA SER A 164 56.67 -5.32 -21.12
C SER A 164 57.40 -4.67 -22.29
N ILE A 165 57.50 -3.34 -22.23
CA ILE A 165 58.47 -2.58 -22.98
C ILE A 165 59.33 -1.95 -21.89
N TYR A 166 60.60 -2.37 -21.82
CA TYR A 166 61.73 -1.90 -21.00
C TYR A 166 62.34 -2.99 -20.11
N GLY A 167 63.62 -3.30 -20.40
CA GLY A 167 64.59 -3.89 -19.48
C GLY A 167 64.94 -5.34 -19.77
#